data_AF-A0A6A5VCS9-F1
#
_entry.id   AF-A0A6A5VCS9-F1
#
_cell.length_a   1.000
_cell.length_b   1.000
_cell.length_c   1.000
_cell.angle_alpha   90.00
_cell.angle_beta   90.00
_cell.angle_gamma   90.00
#
_symmetry.space_group_name_H-M   'P 1'
#
loop_
_entity.id
_entity.type
_entity.pdbx_description
1 polymer ?
#
loop_
_entity_poly.entity_id
_entity_poly.type
_entity_poly.pdbx_seq_one_letter_code
_entity_poly.pdbx_strand_id
1 'polypeptide(L)'
;IEDPNRAAKGGTSKINAYGMADLLEIERWPEYNAAEHRPAESKQPVDQQDFFACYLCLKIRSASKFSNAMMKGKRGKLGTGSEAEKIGRFCITCGIAHGRYQRGIRIQFRGAFGGHGFVCRSCGNFEQEAQRACTSCWRHGHRILEPVFDPFYISIDCSDWRDIFL
;
A
#
# COMPACT_ATOMS: atom_id res chain seq x y z
N ILE A 1 -12.29 -36.58 -37.99
CA ILE A 1 -11.36 -36.84 -36.87
C ILE A 1 -11.18 -35.51 -36.17
N GLU A 2 -11.96 -35.29 -35.12
CA GLU A 2 -11.91 -34.05 -34.33
C GLU A 2 -10.77 -34.16 -33.32
N ASP A 3 -9.97 -33.10 -33.21
CA ASP A 3 -8.81 -33.02 -32.32
C ASP A 3 -9.26 -32.91 -30.85
N PRO A 4 -8.91 -33.88 -29.98
CA PRO A 4 -9.35 -33.90 -28.58
C PRO A 4 -8.58 -32.93 -27.66
N ASN A 5 -7.65 -32.13 -28.16
CA ASN A 5 -6.78 -31.29 -27.32
C ASN A 5 -7.12 -29.79 -27.30
N ARG A 6 -8.40 -29.42 -27.49
CA ARG A 6 -8.85 -28.05 -27.19
C ARG A 6 -9.05 -27.85 -25.68
N ALA A 7 -7.94 -27.91 -24.95
CA ALA A 7 -7.88 -27.62 -23.53
C ALA A 7 -8.35 -26.18 -23.28
N ALA A 8 -9.53 -26.04 -22.69
CA ALA A 8 -9.95 -24.81 -22.04
C ALA A 8 -8.88 -24.45 -21.00
N LYS A 9 -8.14 -23.37 -21.23
CA LYS A 9 -7.29 -22.74 -20.21
C LYS A 9 -8.19 -22.09 -19.16
N GLY A 10 -8.83 -22.92 -18.34
CA GLY A 10 -9.46 -22.50 -17.10
C GLY A 10 -8.34 -22.07 -16.16
N GLY A 11 -8.06 -20.77 -16.12
CA GLY A 11 -7.20 -20.19 -15.10
C GLY A 11 -7.82 -20.52 -13.75
N THR A 12 -7.16 -21.38 -12.99
CA THR A 12 -7.50 -21.65 -11.59
C THR A 12 -7.26 -20.37 -10.81
N SER A 13 -8.28 -19.51 -10.78
CA SER A 13 -8.35 -18.45 -9.77
C SER A 13 -8.32 -19.17 -8.45
N LYS A 14 -7.16 -19.14 -7.78
CA LYS A 14 -7.03 -19.59 -6.39
C LYS A 14 -8.12 -18.87 -5.63
N ILE A 15 -9.15 -19.59 -5.21
CA ILE A 15 -10.20 -19.04 -4.34
C ILE A 15 -9.45 -18.62 -3.08
N ASN A 16 -9.30 -17.31 -2.87
CA ASN A 16 -8.72 -16.82 -1.63
C ASN A 16 -9.69 -17.23 -0.52
N ALA A 17 -9.22 -18.05 0.42
CA ALA A 17 -10.05 -18.60 1.50
C ALA A 17 -10.67 -17.51 2.41
N TYR A 18 -10.19 -16.27 2.30
CA TYR A 18 -10.60 -15.13 3.11
C TYR A 18 -10.97 -13.94 2.21
N GLY A 19 -12.13 -13.35 2.47
CA GLY A 19 -12.57 -12.08 1.90
C GLY A 19 -12.10 -10.89 2.73
N MET A 20 -12.45 -9.67 2.30
CA MET A 20 -12.00 -8.46 3.01
C MET A 20 -12.57 -8.32 4.41
N ALA A 21 -13.81 -8.76 4.66
CA ALA A 21 -14.38 -8.74 6.01
C ALA A 21 -13.55 -9.60 6.97
N ASP A 22 -13.19 -10.81 6.55
CA ASP A 22 -12.36 -11.73 7.34
C ASP A 22 -10.99 -11.12 7.63
N LEU A 23 -10.35 -10.52 6.62
CA LEU A 23 -9.02 -9.90 6.78
C LEU A 23 -9.05 -8.68 7.71
N LEU A 24 -10.14 -7.90 7.69
CA LEU A 24 -10.35 -6.78 8.62
C LEU A 24 -10.57 -7.26 10.05
N GLU A 25 -11.21 -8.41 10.23
CA GLU A 25 -11.34 -9.04 11.53
C GLU A 25 -10.00 -9.55 12.05
N ILE A 26 -9.25 -10.30 11.23
CA ILE A 26 -7.96 -10.88 11.60
C ILE A 26 -6.92 -9.80 11.94
N GLU A 27 -6.87 -8.68 11.20
CA GLU A 27 -5.89 -7.63 11.52
C GLU A 27 -6.13 -6.95 12.88
N ARG A 28 -7.29 -7.14 13.53
CA ARG A 28 -7.58 -6.64 14.88
C ARG A 28 -7.07 -7.58 15.98
N TRP A 29 -6.64 -8.79 15.63
CA TRP A 29 -6.13 -9.73 16.63
C TRP A 29 -4.83 -9.22 17.27
N PRO A 30 -4.54 -9.57 18.54
CA PRO A 30 -3.39 -9.06 19.28
C PRO A 30 -2.05 -9.27 18.57
N GLU A 31 -1.89 -10.36 17.83
CA GLU A 31 -0.68 -10.71 17.07
C GLU A 31 -0.44 -9.77 15.87
N TYR A 32 -1.49 -9.11 15.38
CA TYR A 32 -1.47 -8.23 14.21
C TYR A 32 -1.70 -6.75 14.54
N ASN A 33 -2.04 -6.44 15.80
CA ASN A 33 -2.39 -5.09 16.27
C ASN A 33 -1.68 -4.72 17.58
N ALA A 34 -0.36 -4.85 17.61
CA ALA A 34 0.43 -4.50 18.79
C ALA A 34 0.21 -3.03 19.22
N ALA A 35 -0.07 -2.11 18.30
CA ALA A 35 -0.33 -0.69 18.59
C ALA A 35 -1.49 -0.45 19.57
N GLU A 36 -2.51 -1.33 19.60
CA GLU A 36 -3.66 -1.18 20.50
C GLU A 36 -3.28 -1.33 21.97
N HIS A 37 -2.29 -2.18 22.25
CA HIS A 37 -1.81 -2.51 23.59
C HIS A 37 -0.68 -1.58 24.06
N ARG A 38 -0.24 -0.63 23.22
CA ARG A 38 0.77 0.35 23.57
C ARG A 38 0.16 1.54 24.34
N PRO A 39 0.95 2.24 25.18
CA PRO A 39 0.56 3.51 25.79
C PRO A 39 0.03 4.51 24.76
N ALA A 40 -0.92 5.36 25.16
CA ALA A 40 -1.65 6.27 24.26
C ALA A 40 -0.73 7.12 23.37
N GLU A 41 0.42 7.51 23.91
CA GLU A 41 1.44 8.34 23.28
C GLU A 41 2.21 7.61 22.16
N SER A 42 2.08 6.28 22.10
CA SER A 42 2.86 5.40 21.22
C SER A 42 1.99 4.48 20.34
N LYS A 43 0.70 4.81 20.17
CA LYS A 43 -0.26 4.07 19.33
C LYS A 43 -0.02 4.17 17.81
N GLN A 44 1.14 4.66 17.38
CA GLN A 44 1.51 4.66 15.98
C GLN A 44 1.85 3.24 15.51
N PRO A 45 1.47 2.84 14.27
CA PRO A 45 1.84 1.55 13.72
C PRO A 45 3.36 1.40 13.54
N VAL A 46 3.87 0.23 13.87
CA VAL A 46 5.28 -0.16 13.84
C VAL A 46 5.45 -1.33 12.86
N ASP A 47 6.50 -1.28 12.05
CA ASP A 47 6.81 -2.35 11.10
C ASP A 47 7.02 -3.70 11.80
N GLN A 48 6.57 -4.79 11.16
CA GLN A 48 6.58 -6.17 11.67
C GLN A 48 5.80 -6.43 12.97
N GLN A 49 5.17 -5.42 13.56
CA GLN A 49 4.33 -5.57 14.76
C GLN A 49 2.87 -5.20 14.49
N ASP A 50 2.65 -4.30 13.53
CA ASP A 50 1.34 -3.88 13.10
C ASP A 50 1.13 -4.25 11.64
N PHE A 51 -0.04 -4.81 11.34
CA PHE A 51 -0.36 -5.33 10.02
C PHE A 51 -1.72 -4.82 9.54
N PHE A 52 -1.89 -4.66 8.23
CA PHE A 52 -3.14 -4.18 7.63
C PHE A 52 -3.54 -5.06 6.44
N ALA A 53 -4.85 -5.18 6.22
CA ALA A 53 -5.45 -5.83 5.08
C ALA A 53 -5.37 -4.95 3.82
N CYS A 54 -5.09 -5.56 2.68
CA CYS A 54 -5.10 -4.93 1.36
C CYS A 54 -6.21 -5.52 0.49
N TYR A 55 -7.17 -4.71 0.03
CA TYR A 55 -8.30 -5.19 -0.77
C TYR A 55 -7.94 -5.65 -2.17
N LEU A 56 -6.85 -5.13 -2.74
CA LEU A 56 -6.44 -5.46 -4.09
C LEU A 56 -5.78 -6.84 -4.18
N CYS A 57 -5.02 -7.24 -3.16
CA CYS A 57 -4.35 -8.56 -3.14
C CYS A 57 -4.89 -9.54 -2.11
N LEU A 58 -5.88 -9.13 -1.32
CA LEU A 58 -6.52 -9.93 -0.26
C LEU A 58 -5.50 -10.59 0.67
N LYS A 59 -4.55 -9.80 1.16
CA LYS A 59 -3.48 -10.23 2.08
C LYS A 59 -3.31 -9.25 3.22
N ILE A 60 -2.98 -9.80 4.38
CA ILE A 60 -2.45 -9.05 5.52
C ILE A 60 -0.96 -8.79 5.27
N ARG A 61 -0.54 -7.53 5.41
CA ARG A 61 0.85 -7.10 5.21
C ARG A 61 1.28 -6.17 6.35
N SER A 62 2.58 -6.13 6.63
CA SER A 62 3.11 -5.25 7.66
C SER A 62 2.87 -3.77 7.35
N ALA A 63 2.87 -2.92 8.38
CA ALA A 63 2.68 -1.48 8.28
C ALA A 63 3.64 -0.81 7.28
N SER A 64 4.87 -1.30 7.13
CA SER A 64 5.82 -0.78 6.13
C SER A 64 5.42 -1.01 4.67
N LYS A 65 4.37 -1.81 4.41
CA LYS A 65 3.82 -2.01 3.06
C LYS A 65 2.67 -1.06 2.73
N PHE A 66 2.28 -0.18 3.65
CA PHE A 66 1.22 0.79 3.46
C PHE A 66 1.74 2.22 3.60
N SER A 67 1.12 3.15 2.88
CA SER A 67 1.38 4.57 3.12
C SER A 67 0.78 5.00 4.47
N ASN A 68 1.34 6.04 5.08
CA ASN A 68 0.82 6.60 6.32
C ASN A 68 -0.65 6.99 6.20
N ALA A 69 -1.06 7.43 5.02
CA ALA A 69 -2.41 7.85 4.76
C ALA A 69 -3.41 6.67 4.69
N MET A 70 -2.95 5.46 4.35
CA MET A 70 -3.74 4.23 4.50
C MET A 70 -3.80 3.72 5.95
N MET A 71 -2.89 4.19 6.82
CA MET A 71 -2.79 3.74 8.21
C MET A 71 -3.38 4.74 9.23
N LYS A 72 -3.66 5.97 8.80
CA LYS A 72 -4.13 7.09 9.64
C LYS A 72 -5.51 7.56 9.21
N GLY A 73 -6.09 8.47 10.00
CA GLY A 73 -7.40 9.07 9.72
C GLY A 73 -8.52 8.03 9.70
N LYS A 74 -9.54 8.25 8.88
CA LYS A 74 -10.73 7.37 8.78
C LYS A 74 -10.39 5.93 8.35
N ARG A 75 -9.29 5.76 7.61
CA ARG A 75 -8.84 4.44 7.15
C ARG A 75 -7.96 3.72 8.16
N GLY A 76 -7.48 4.40 9.21
CA GLY A 76 -6.67 3.77 10.25
C GLY A 76 -7.46 2.78 11.09
N LYS A 77 -6.76 1.83 11.72
CA LYS A 77 -7.38 0.85 12.65
C LYS A 77 -8.08 1.53 13.82
N LEU A 78 -7.37 2.48 14.44
CA LEU A 78 -7.85 3.29 15.56
C LEU A 78 -8.56 4.57 15.09
N GLY A 79 -8.84 4.68 13.79
CA GLY A 79 -9.55 5.80 13.21
C GLY A 79 -11.04 5.75 13.50
N THR A 80 -11.71 6.89 13.37
CA THR A 80 -13.17 7.02 13.54
C THR A 80 -13.98 6.62 12.30
N GLY A 81 -13.33 6.05 11.28
CA GLY A 81 -13.99 5.71 10.03
C GLY A 81 -14.78 4.41 10.08
N SER A 82 -15.74 4.30 9.17
CA SER A 82 -16.55 3.11 8.93
C SER A 82 -15.72 1.94 8.40
N GLU A 83 -16.21 0.72 8.56
CA GLU A 83 -15.58 -0.46 7.94
C GLU A 83 -15.46 -0.29 6.40
N ALA A 84 -16.43 0.38 5.76
CA ALA A 84 -16.39 0.68 4.33
C ALA A 84 -15.21 1.59 3.92
N GLU A 85 -14.74 2.46 4.81
CA GLU A 85 -13.54 3.28 4.59
C GLU A 85 -12.26 2.46 4.82
N LYS A 86 -12.26 1.56 5.81
CA LYS A 86 -11.15 0.64 6.10
C LYS A 86 -10.94 -0.40 5.01
N ILE A 87 -12.01 -0.91 4.37
CA ILE A 87 -11.93 -1.80 3.21
C ILE A 87 -11.14 -1.15 2.06
N GLY A 88 -11.16 0.17 1.94
CA GLY A 88 -10.46 0.91 0.89
C GLY A 88 -8.93 0.88 0.96
N ARG A 89 -8.32 0.22 1.97
CA ARG A 89 -6.86 0.17 2.12
C ARG A 89 -6.20 -0.75 1.10
N PHE A 90 -5.09 -0.27 0.55
CA PHE A 90 -4.23 -1.04 -0.35
C PHE A 90 -2.75 -0.83 -0.03
N CYS A 91 -1.95 -1.87 -0.22
CA CYS A 91 -0.51 -1.79 -0.04
C CYS A 91 0.14 -1.01 -1.21
N ILE A 92 1.32 -0.45 -0.96
CA ILE A 92 2.09 0.37 -1.91
C ILE A 92 2.28 -0.36 -3.25
N THR A 93 2.66 -1.64 -3.21
CA THR A 93 2.87 -2.44 -4.42
C THR A 93 1.60 -2.60 -5.25
N CYS A 94 0.45 -2.82 -4.61
CA CYS A 94 -0.84 -2.89 -5.31
C CYS A 94 -1.27 -1.51 -5.82
N GLY A 95 -1.06 -0.45 -5.03
CA GLY A 95 -1.36 0.90 -5.47
C GLY A 95 -0.59 1.27 -6.73
N ILE A 96 0.66 0.86 -6.87
CA ILE A 96 1.45 1.07 -8.08
C ILE A 96 0.93 0.20 -9.24
N ALA A 97 0.75 -1.10 -9.01
CA ALA A 97 0.30 -2.04 -10.05
C ALA A 97 -1.06 -1.66 -10.64
N HIS A 98 -1.94 -1.07 -9.83
CA HIS A 98 -3.28 -0.62 -10.24
C HIS A 98 -3.34 0.89 -10.56
N GLY A 99 -2.19 1.59 -10.67
CA GLY A 99 -2.15 3.00 -11.06
C GLY A 99 -2.76 3.98 -10.06
N ARG A 100 -2.90 3.59 -8.79
CA ARG A 100 -3.30 4.49 -7.69
C ARG A 100 -2.16 5.41 -7.26
N TYR A 101 -0.92 4.93 -7.33
CA TYR A 101 0.28 5.74 -7.12
C TYR A 101 0.95 6.01 -8.46
N GLN A 102 0.97 7.27 -8.87
CA GLN A 102 1.55 7.68 -10.14
C GLN A 102 3.08 7.66 -10.10
N ARG A 103 3.70 7.48 -11.27
CA ARG A 103 5.16 7.53 -11.38
C ARG A 103 5.67 8.93 -11.02
N GLY A 104 6.75 8.98 -10.24
CA GLY A 104 7.35 10.21 -9.74
C GLY A 104 6.75 10.74 -8.43
N ILE A 105 5.71 10.08 -7.89
CA ILE A 105 5.11 10.48 -6.62
C ILE A 105 5.98 10.08 -5.43
N ARG A 106 5.93 10.89 -4.37
CA ARG A 106 6.54 10.61 -3.06
C ARG A 106 5.48 10.08 -2.11
N ILE A 107 5.80 9.02 -1.38
CA ILE A 107 4.89 8.34 -0.47
C ILE A 107 5.52 8.33 0.92
N GLN A 108 4.78 8.84 1.91
CA GLN A 108 5.12 8.65 3.31
C GLN A 108 4.65 7.28 3.79
N PHE A 109 5.51 6.54 4.48
CA PHE A 109 5.24 5.18 4.96
C PHE A 109 5.98 4.88 6.28
N ARG A 110 5.86 3.65 6.82
CA ARG A 110 6.46 3.18 8.09
C ARG A 110 5.88 3.71 9.41
N GLY A 111 4.79 4.47 9.39
CA GLY A 111 4.09 4.85 10.62
C GLY A 111 5.00 5.61 11.61
N ALA A 112 5.26 5.01 12.77
CA ALA A 112 6.02 5.61 13.88
C ALA A 112 7.45 6.05 13.51
N PHE A 113 8.11 5.34 12.59
CA PHE A 113 9.51 5.63 12.25
C PHE A 113 9.70 6.70 11.18
N GLY A 114 8.62 7.20 10.56
CA GLY A 114 8.70 8.25 9.55
C GLY A 114 9.59 7.90 8.35
N GLY A 115 9.06 7.12 7.40
CA GLY A 115 9.75 6.79 6.16
C GLY A 115 9.21 7.58 4.97
N HIS A 116 10.09 7.90 4.02
CA HIS A 116 9.74 8.43 2.71
C HIS A 116 10.26 7.49 1.63
N GLY A 117 9.46 7.30 0.58
CA GLY A 117 9.86 6.59 -0.63
C GLY A 117 9.25 7.27 -1.85
N PHE A 118 9.60 6.79 -3.03
CA PHE A 118 9.08 7.32 -4.28
C PHE A 118 8.81 6.22 -5.29
N VAL A 119 7.89 6.48 -6.22
CA VAL A 119 7.67 5.64 -7.38
C VAL A 119 8.58 6.13 -8.49
N CYS A 120 9.49 5.31 -9.00
CA CYS A 120 10.44 5.71 -10.04
C CYS A 120 9.71 6.20 -11.30
N ARG A 121 10.11 7.36 -11.84
CA ARG A 121 9.55 7.91 -13.09
C ARG A 121 9.76 6.98 -14.29
N SER A 122 10.89 6.29 -14.35
CA SER A 122 11.28 5.47 -15.51
C SER A 122 10.71 4.07 -15.45
N CYS A 123 10.93 3.31 -14.35
CA CYS A 123 10.52 1.91 -14.26
C CYS A 123 9.22 1.69 -13.49
N GLY A 124 8.73 2.69 -12.73
CA GLY A 124 7.54 2.55 -11.90
C GLY A 124 7.74 1.72 -10.62
N ASN A 125 8.96 1.30 -10.29
CA ASN A 125 9.22 0.58 -9.03
C ASN A 125 9.20 1.55 -7.84
N PHE A 126 8.74 1.05 -6.69
CA PHE A 126 8.85 1.76 -5.42
C PHE A 126 10.26 1.62 -4.85
N GLU A 127 10.85 2.75 -4.46
CA GLU A 127 12.18 2.81 -3.84
C GLU A 127 12.09 3.66 -2.57
N GLN A 128 12.91 3.33 -1.57
CA GLN A 128 12.94 4.07 -0.31
C GLN A 128 13.91 5.25 -0.45
N GLU A 129 13.59 6.41 0.09
CA GLU A 129 14.35 7.66 -0.13
C GLU A 129 15.79 7.65 0.42
N ALA A 130 16.16 6.67 1.26
CA ALA A 130 17.57 6.38 1.55
C ALA A 130 18.40 6.19 0.25
N GLN A 131 17.74 5.85 -0.86
CA GLN A 131 18.29 5.81 -2.19
C GLN A 131 17.94 7.12 -2.90
N ARG A 132 18.95 7.95 -3.19
CA ARG A 132 18.81 9.21 -3.96
C ARG A 132 18.22 8.99 -5.36
N ALA A 133 18.21 7.74 -5.83
CA ALA A 133 17.75 7.36 -7.14
C ALA A 133 17.37 5.88 -7.21
N CYS A 134 16.56 5.52 -8.21
CA CYS A 134 16.16 4.12 -8.41
C CYS A 134 17.37 3.27 -8.78
N THR A 135 17.65 2.26 -7.95
CA THR A 135 18.83 1.40 -8.09
C THR A 135 18.79 0.57 -9.38
N SER A 136 17.59 0.17 -9.79
CA SER A 136 17.36 -0.54 -11.04
C SER A 136 17.70 0.35 -12.25
N CYS A 137 17.20 1.58 -12.30
CA CYS A 137 17.45 2.49 -13.42
C CYS A 137 18.89 3.02 -13.45
N TRP A 138 19.52 3.22 -12.28
CA TRP A 138 20.94 3.60 -12.16
C TRP A 138 21.86 2.62 -12.88
N ARG A 139 21.66 1.31 -12.63
CA ARG A 139 22.50 0.25 -13.21
C ARG A 139 22.39 0.14 -14.74
N HIS A 140 21.32 0.68 -15.32
CA HIS A 140 21.06 0.63 -16.76
C HIS A 140 21.33 1.96 -17.48
N GLY A 141 22.00 2.92 -16.83
CA GLY A 141 22.43 4.16 -17.48
C GLY A 141 21.29 5.13 -17.86
N HIS A 142 20.10 4.97 -17.29
CA HIS A 142 19.01 5.92 -17.54
C HIS A 142 19.32 7.27 -16.87
N ARG A 143 19.23 8.37 -17.64
CA ARG A 143 19.26 9.74 -17.10
C ARG A 143 18.13 9.90 -16.09
N ILE A 144 18.50 10.08 -14.84
CA ILE A 144 17.58 10.27 -13.75
C ILE A 144 17.31 11.75 -13.74
N LEU A 145 16.16 12.13 -14.30
CA LEU A 145 15.61 13.44 -13.97
C LEU A 145 15.48 13.43 -12.45
N GLU A 146 16.31 14.23 -11.78
CA GLU A 146 16.19 14.43 -10.35
C GLU A 146 14.71 14.67 -10.04
N PRO A 147 14.18 14.08 -8.96
CA PRO A 147 12.83 14.41 -8.55
C PRO A 147 12.80 15.93 -8.39
N VAL A 148 12.04 16.63 -9.24
CA VAL A 148 11.82 18.06 -9.06
C VAL A 148 11.27 18.22 -7.65
N PHE A 149 12.12 18.75 -6.78
CA PHE A 149 11.81 18.98 -5.38
C PHE A 149 10.78 20.11 -5.36
N ASP A 150 9.52 19.75 -5.24
CA ASP A 150 8.50 20.69 -4.79
C ASP A 150 8.37 20.52 -3.27
N PRO A 151 8.93 21.44 -2.46
CA PRO A 151 8.82 21.41 -1.01
C PRO A 151 7.38 21.58 -0.50
N PHE A 152 6.43 21.94 -1.38
CA PHE A 152 5.00 22.06 -1.08
C PHE A 152 4.16 20.90 -1.61
N TYR A 153 4.74 19.89 -2.29
CA TYR A 153 4.00 18.73 -2.75
C TYR A 153 3.66 17.78 -1.59
N ILE A 154 2.59 18.11 -0.89
CA ILE A 154 1.85 17.17 -0.05
C ILE A 154 1.23 16.17 -1.01
N SER A 155 1.68 14.91 -0.92
CA SER A 155 1.08 13.80 -1.65
C SER A 155 -0.45 13.89 -1.49
N ILE A 156 -1.12 14.12 -2.62
CA ILE A 156 -2.59 14.18 -2.75
C ILE A 156 -3.21 12.79 -2.44
N ASP A 157 -2.42 11.78 -2.06
CA ASP A 157 -2.76 10.36 -2.05
C ASP A 157 -3.88 9.93 -1.08
N CYS A 158 -4.55 10.85 -0.38
CA CYS A 158 -5.63 10.48 0.53
C CYS A 158 -6.76 11.49 0.74
N SER A 159 -6.89 12.52 -0.10
CA SER A 159 -8.23 13.12 -0.24
C SER A 159 -9.07 12.14 -1.03
N ASP A 160 -10.30 11.89 -0.57
CA ASP A 160 -11.14 10.79 -0.99
C ASP A 160 -11.23 10.66 -2.52
N TRP A 161 -10.84 9.50 -3.07
CA TRP A 161 -11.12 9.16 -4.47
C TRP A 161 -12.64 9.11 -4.76
N ARG A 162 -13.49 9.19 -3.71
CA ARG A 162 -14.95 9.33 -3.81
C ARG A 162 -15.40 10.78 -4.05
N ASP A 163 -14.54 11.79 -3.86
CA ASP A 163 -14.87 13.20 -4.09
C ASP A 163 -14.58 13.67 -5.53
N ILE A 164 -14.22 12.74 -6.44
CA ILE A 164 -13.96 13.05 -7.86
C ILE A 164 -15.12 12.57 -8.78
N PHE A 165 -16.09 11.85 -8.24
CA PHE A 165 -17.30 11.44 -8.97
C PHE A 165 -18.54 11.53 -8.08
N LEU A 166 -18.86 12.73 -7.60
CA LEU A 166 -20.21 13.17 -7.24
C LEU A 166 -20.28 14.70 -7.35
#